data_AF-A0A971VHH7-F1
#
_entry.id   AF-A0A971VHH7-F1
#
_cell.length_a   1.000
_cell.length_b   1.000
_cell.length_c   1.000
_cell.angle_alpha   90.00
_cell.angle_beta   90.00
_cell.angle_gamma   90.00
#
_symmetry.space_group_name_H-M   'P 1'
#
loop_
_entity.id
_entity.type
_entity.pdbx_description
1 polymer ?
#
loop_
_entity_poly.entity_id
_entity_poly.type
_entity_poly.pdbx_seq_one_letter_code
_entity_poly.pdbx_strand_id
1 'polypeptide(L)'
;MASLFGIQFGSKFPSTKQYEASIDKGRADYEKFINFESSELLKRYEELDGLIHSGDFENKVRELKNARYKDTPQWRQLDQYRVLKSASDIKTYLKFAKAGKLERMQQVAKSDTYKDYLDLKKFVNSAEFHSAKSKKDFKQSEAYAKNESYKALAKSSDIKFYLATEKKQDYKTVLKLANSERLKSFFELEAIVQTPEFVEHKSFMEDKKRFAKSNEAHLIKEFEGLKKNEEIKWYHTTKKKNPFQELHKWQVTFEDDFDAITLDNSKWMTGYYWGKALMNDTYVPAGEKQFFRDDNIELRDSIARIHTRNESVKGK
;
A
#
# COMPACT_ATOMS: atom_id res chain seq x y z
N MET A 1 -82.70 -18.24 -5.82
CA MET A 1 -82.80 -16.77 -5.73
C MET A 1 -82.36 -16.35 -4.32
N ALA A 2 -81.05 -16.18 -4.14
CA ALA A 2 -80.47 -15.53 -2.97
C ALA A 2 -79.11 -14.99 -3.41
N SER A 3 -78.98 -13.68 -3.31
CA SER A 3 -77.75 -12.91 -3.45
C SER A 3 -76.67 -13.45 -2.51
N LEU A 4 -75.42 -13.53 -2.97
CA LEU A 4 -74.18 -13.26 -2.21
C LEU A 4 -72.94 -13.62 -3.04
N PHE A 5 -72.62 -12.78 -4.03
CA PHE A 5 -71.23 -12.55 -4.43
C PHE A 5 -71.12 -11.06 -4.78
N GLY A 6 -70.84 -10.27 -3.73
CA GLY A 6 -70.41 -8.89 -3.91
C GLY A 6 -69.08 -8.90 -4.66
N ILE A 7 -69.11 -8.50 -5.92
CA ILE A 7 -67.90 -8.37 -6.73
C ILE A 7 -67.19 -7.10 -6.28
N GLN A 8 -66.16 -7.24 -5.44
CA GLN A 8 -65.13 -6.21 -5.34
C GLN A 8 -64.37 -6.16 -6.67
N PHE A 9 -64.83 -5.34 -7.61
CA PHE A 9 -64.01 -4.87 -8.72
C PHE A 9 -63.05 -3.78 -8.21
N GLY A 10 -62.01 -4.20 -7.48
CA GLY A 10 -60.79 -3.41 -7.39
C GLY A 10 -60.03 -3.57 -8.70
N SER A 11 -59.78 -2.47 -9.42
CA SER A 11 -59.24 -2.48 -10.78
C SER A 11 -57.90 -3.23 -10.87
N LYS A 12 -57.82 -4.21 -11.78
CA LYS A 12 -56.55 -4.88 -12.16
C LYS A 12 -55.57 -3.95 -12.90
N PHE A 13 -55.96 -2.70 -13.16
CA PHE A 13 -55.17 -1.71 -13.89
C PHE A 13 -54.91 -0.50 -12.99
N PRO A 14 -53.67 0.04 -12.98
CA PRO A 14 -53.35 1.28 -12.28
C PRO A 14 -54.13 2.44 -12.90
N SER A 15 -54.31 3.52 -12.14
CA SER A 15 -54.80 4.76 -12.74
C SER A 15 -53.77 5.32 -13.73
N THR A 16 -54.21 6.11 -14.71
CA THR A 16 -53.32 6.77 -15.68
C THR A 16 -52.18 7.50 -14.97
N LYS A 17 -52.49 8.26 -13.93
CA LYS A 17 -51.51 8.96 -13.08
C LYS A 17 -50.48 8.01 -12.43
N GLN A 18 -50.92 6.86 -11.92
CA GLN A 18 -50.02 5.87 -11.31
C GLN A 18 -49.12 5.20 -12.36
N TYR A 19 -49.66 4.94 -13.56
CA TYR A 19 -48.93 4.36 -14.66
C TYR A 19 -47.86 5.33 -15.20
N GLU A 20 -48.24 6.58 -15.48
CA GLU A 20 -47.33 7.65 -15.91
C GLU A 20 -46.21 7.86 -14.89
N ALA A 21 -46.56 7.97 -13.60
CA ALA A 21 -45.55 8.09 -12.54
C ALA A 21 -44.58 6.90 -12.47
N SER A 22 -45.04 5.69 -12.81
CA SER A 22 -44.16 4.51 -12.89
C SER A 22 -43.22 4.57 -14.10
N ILE A 23 -43.69 5.09 -15.23
CA ILE A 23 -42.86 5.29 -16.44
C ILE A 23 -41.81 6.37 -16.18
N ASP A 24 -42.20 7.51 -15.61
CA ASP A 24 -41.30 8.61 -15.28
C ASP A 24 -40.24 8.19 -14.28
N LYS A 25 -40.64 7.45 -13.24
CA LYS A 25 -39.69 6.86 -12.30
C LYS A 25 -38.72 5.91 -13.00
N GLY A 26 -39.21 5.06 -13.91
CA GLY A 26 -38.37 4.14 -14.68
C GLY A 26 -37.33 4.88 -15.54
N ARG A 27 -37.74 5.98 -16.20
CA ARG A 27 -36.84 6.85 -16.97
C ARG A 27 -35.79 7.50 -16.07
N ALA A 28 -36.20 8.07 -14.93
CA ALA A 28 -35.28 8.68 -13.97
C ALA A 28 -34.28 7.66 -13.38
N ASP A 29 -34.74 6.45 -13.04
CA ASP A 29 -33.89 5.37 -12.55
C ASP A 29 -32.88 4.91 -13.64
N TYR A 30 -33.30 4.89 -14.91
CA TYR A 30 -32.42 4.56 -16.04
C TYR A 30 -31.37 5.65 -16.29
N GLU A 31 -31.76 6.93 -16.29
CA GLU A 31 -30.83 8.05 -16.39
C GLU A 31 -29.81 8.02 -15.25
N LYS A 32 -30.27 7.80 -14.02
CA LYS A 32 -29.38 7.61 -12.87
C LYS A 32 -28.42 6.43 -13.09
N PHE A 33 -28.91 5.32 -13.64
CA PHE A 33 -28.10 4.12 -13.88
C PHE A 33 -26.97 4.38 -14.88
N ILE A 34 -27.28 5.01 -16.01
CA ILE A 34 -26.30 5.36 -17.05
C ILE A 34 -25.30 6.41 -16.54
N ASN A 35 -25.78 7.44 -15.85
CA ASN A 35 -24.90 8.45 -15.27
C ASN A 35 -23.94 7.83 -14.25
N PHE A 36 -24.43 6.93 -13.40
CA PHE A 36 -23.61 6.25 -12.40
C PHE A 36 -22.60 5.28 -13.01
N GLU A 37 -22.91 4.65 -14.15
CA GLU A 37 -21.99 3.76 -14.87
C GLU A 37 -20.68 4.47 -15.26
N SER A 38 -20.75 5.77 -15.54
CA SER A 38 -19.59 6.61 -15.85
C SER A 38 -18.93 7.28 -14.64
N SER A 39 -19.46 7.07 -13.43
CA SER A 39 -19.05 7.78 -12.23
C SER A 39 -17.65 7.40 -11.74
N GLU A 40 -16.92 8.38 -11.20
CA GLU A 40 -15.62 8.14 -10.56
C GLU A 40 -15.73 7.20 -9.36
N LEU A 41 -16.87 7.20 -8.67
CA LEU A 41 -17.13 6.31 -7.55
C LEU A 41 -17.14 4.83 -7.98
N LEU A 42 -17.85 4.51 -9.07
CA LEU A 42 -17.88 3.15 -9.61
C LEU A 42 -16.52 2.75 -10.19
N LYS A 43 -15.88 3.64 -10.95
CA LYS A 43 -14.54 3.39 -11.50
C LYS A 43 -13.54 3.03 -10.40
N ARG A 44 -13.54 3.78 -9.29
CA ARG A 44 -12.66 3.51 -8.15
C ARG A 44 -12.96 2.15 -7.51
N TYR A 45 -14.24 1.79 -7.39
CA TYR A 45 -14.64 0.49 -6.88
C TYR A 45 -14.12 -0.65 -7.76
N GLU A 46 -14.30 -0.55 -9.08
CA GLU A 46 -13.85 -1.57 -10.04
C GLU A 46 -12.33 -1.68 -10.11
N GLU A 47 -11.60 -0.56 -10.05
CA GLU A 47 -10.14 -0.55 -9.93
C GLU A 47 -9.67 -1.32 -8.69
N LEU A 48 -10.25 -1.02 -7.53
CA LEU A 48 -9.87 -1.66 -6.28
C LEU A 48 -10.29 -3.13 -6.23
N ASP A 49 -11.44 -3.48 -6.80
CA ASP A 49 -11.87 -4.87 -6.92
C ASP A 49 -10.87 -5.69 -7.73
N GLY A 50 -10.48 -5.18 -8.91
CA GLY A 50 -9.47 -5.82 -9.76
C GLY A 50 -8.10 -5.89 -9.11
N LEU A 51 -7.67 -4.82 -8.42
CA LEU A 51 -6.38 -4.79 -7.73
C LEU A 51 -6.33 -5.77 -6.55
N ILE A 52 -7.33 -5.77 -5.68
CA ILE A 52 -7.32 -6.55 -4.44
C ILE A 52 -7.45 -8.05 -4.71
N HIS A 53 -8.20 -8.43 -5.75
CA HIS A 53 -8.30 -9.83 -6.19
C HIS A 53 -7.20 -10.24 -7.18
N SER A 54 -6.20 -9.37 -7.42
CA SER A 54 -5.02 -9.76 -8.18
C SER A 54 -4.11 -10.66 -7.34
N GLY A 55 -3.56 -11.70 -7.97
CA GLY A 55 -2.64 -12.62 -7.29
C GLY A 55 -1.41 -11.92 -6.71
N ASP A 56 -0.92 -10.87 -7.36
CA ASP A 56 0.21 -10.08 -6.87
C ASP A 56 -0.11 -9.33 -5.59
N PHE A 57 -1.30 -8.71 -5.51
CA PHE A 57 -1.74 -8.02 -4.29
C PHE A 57 -1.95 -9.01 -3.15
N GLU A 58 -2.62 -10.13 -3.40
CA GLU A 58 -2.80 -11.20 -2.41
C GLU A 58 -1.46 -11.73 -1.89
N ASN A 59 -0.51 -11.95 -2.79
CA ASN A 59 0.85 -12.36 -2.45
C ASN A 59 1.54 -11.33 -1.55
N LYS A 60 1.45 -10.04 -1.90
CA LYS A 60 2.03 -8.96 -1.10
C LYS A 60 1.40 -8.87 0.29
N VAL A 61 0.08 -8.99 0.40
CA VAL A 61 -0.63 -9.04 1.69
C VAL A 61 -0.17 -10.24 2.51
N ARG A 62 -0.01 -11.40 1.88
CA ARG A 62 0.48 -12.62 2.55
C ARG A 62 1.90 -12.46 3.07
N GLU A 63 2.82 -11.91 2.28
CA GLU A 63 4.19 -11.56 2.69
C GLU A 63 4.16 -10.59 3.90
N LEU A 64 3.38 -9.51 3.81
CA LEU A 64 3.23 -8.52 4.88
C LEU A 64 2.63 -9.07 6.17
N LYS A 65 1.85 -10.16 6.11
CA LYS A 65 1.27 -10.80 7.31
C LYS A 65 2.15 -11.92 7.87
N ASN A 66 2.72 -12.73 6.99
CA ASN A 66 3.26 -14.05 7.37
C ASN A 66 4.78 -14.15 7.25
N ALA A 67 5.44 -13.33 6.44
CA ALA A 67 6.89 -13.37 6.33
C ALA A 67 7.53 -13.12 7.70
N ARG A 68 8.54 -13.92 8.04
CA ARG A 68 9.26 -13.81 9.31
C ARG A 68 10.68 -13.39 9.02
N TYR A 69 11.20 -12.46 9.81
CA TYR A 69 12.61 -12.06 9.70
C TYR A 69 13.56 -13.27 9.77
N LYS A 70 13.25 -14.26 10.60
CA LYS A 70 14.05 -15.50 10.74
C LYS A 70 14.25 -16.29 9.44
N ASP A 71 13.35 -16.13 8.47
CA ASP A 71 13.41 -16.87 7.21
C ASP A 71 14.23 -16.11 6.14
N THR A 72 14.72 -14.89 6.43
CA THR A 72 15.45 -14.05 5.46
C THR A 72 16.97 -14.29 5.45
N PRO A 73 17.65 -13.99 4.34
CA PRO A 73 19.12 -13.98 4.28
C PRO A 73 19.77 -13.04 5.30
N GLN A 74 19.16 -11.89 5.55
CA GLN A 74 19.64 -10.88 6.51
C GLN A 74 19.66 -11.46 7.92
N TRP A 75 18.63 -12.22 8.33
CA TRP A 75 18.67 -12.88 9.63
C TRP A 75 19.82 -13.87 9.75
N ARG A 76 20.13 -14.63 8.68
CA ARG A 76 21.28 -15.56 8.68
C ARG A 76 22.61 -14.81 8.82
N GLN A 77 22.77 -13.68 8.15
CA GLN A 77 23.96 -12.82 8.30
C GLN A 77 24.08 -12.30 9.75
N LEU A 78 22.98 -11.83 10.33
CA LEU A 78 22.94 -11.37 11.73
C LEU A 78 23.26 -12.51 12.71
N ASP A 79 22.73 -13.70 12.46
CA ASP A 79 22.96 -14.87 13.30
C ASP A 79 24.43 -15.30 13.23
N GLN A 80 25.00 -15.40 12.03
CA GLN A 80 26.42 -15.67 11.82
C GLN A 80 27.30 -14.62 12.52
N TYR A 81 26.98 -13.33 12.37
CA TYR A 81 27.67 -12.26 13.09
C TYR A 81 27.60 -12.45 14.61
N ARG A 82 26.42 -12.75 15.15
CA ARG A 82 26.23 -12.98 16.60
C ARG A 82 27.04 -14.17 17.09
N VAL A 83 27.06 -15.27 16.34
CA VAL A 83 27.85 -16.46 16.65
C VAL A 83 29.34 -16.10 16.67
N LEU A 84 29.86 -15.44 15.63
CA LEU A 84 31.26 -15.00 15.56
C LEU A 84 31.61 -14.03 16.69
N LYS A 85 30.77 -13.02 16.94
CA LYS A 85 30.94 -12.05 18.04
C LYS A 85 30.99 -12.73 19.40
N SER A 86 30.25 -13.83 19.56
CA SER A 86 30.21 -14.59 20.80
C SER A 86 31.40 -15.54 20.99
N ALA A 87 32.15 -15.83 19.93
CA ALA A 87 33.27 -16.77 19.95
C ALA A 87 34.43 -16.24 20.82
N SER A 88 35.08 -17.13 21.57
CA SER A 88 36.08 -16.76 22.59
C SER A 88 37.34 -16.14 21.98
N ASP A 89 37.77 -16.62 20.82
CA ASP A 89 38.89 -16.10 20.03
C ASP A 89 38.65 -14.65 19.56
N ILE A 90 37.49 -14.40 18.95
CA ILE A 90 37.06 -13.08 18.49
C ILE A 90 36.91 -12.12 19.68
N LYS A 91 36.25 -12.53 20.77
CA LYS A 91 36.14 -11.72 22.00
C LYS A 91 37.50 -11.33 22.55
N THR A 92 38.44 -12.28 22.57
CA THR A 92 39.80 -12.05 23.07
C THR A 92 40.53 -11.06 22.16
N TYR A 93 40.43 -11.23 20.85
CA TYR A 93 40.96 -10.29 19.87
C TYR A 93 40.43 -8.86 20.07
N LEU A 94 39.10 -8.71 20.12
CA LEU A 94 38.45 -7.40 20.30
C LEU A 94 38.86 -6.76 21.63
N LYS A 95 39.03 -7.53 22.71
CA LYS A 95 39.53 -7.04 24.00
C LYS A 95 40.99 -6.56 23.90
N PHE A 96 41.85 -7.27 23.17
CA PHE A 96 43.23 -6.89 22.95
C PHE A 96 43.35 -5.61 22.11
N ALA A 97 42.60 -5.53 21.01
CA ALA A 97 42.53 -4.35 20.14
C ALA A 97 41.99 -3.13 20.89
N LYS A 98 40.84 -3.27 21.58
CA LYS A 98 40.25 -2.17 22.37
C LYS A 98 41.18 -1.65 23.48
N ALA A 99 42.02 -2.52 24.04
CA ALA A 99 42.98 -2.15 25.08
C ALA A 99 44.30 -1.56 24.52
N GLY A 100 44.44 -1.39 23.20
CA GLY A 100 45.67 -0.90 22.56
C GLY A 100 46.86 -1.87 22.69
N LYS A 101 46.61 -3.13 23.07
CA LYS A 101 47.68 -4.08 23.39
C LYS A 101 48.35 -4.62 22.14
N LEU A 102 47.62 -4.73 21.02
CA LEU A 102 48.18 -5.23 19.76
C LEU A 102 49.14 -4.21 19.16
N GLU A 103 48.70 -2.97 19.14
CA GLU A 103 49.47 -1.81 18.69
C GLU A 103 50.71 -1.66 19.56
N ARG A 104 50.59 -1.73 20.89
CA ARG A 104 51.74 -1.69 21.80
C ARG A 104 52.71 -2.86 21.58
N MET A 105 52.21 -4.09 21.42
CA MET A 105 53.07 -5.24 21.12
C MET A 105 53.84 -5.05 19.81
N GLN A 106 53.17 -4.56 18.76
CA GLN A 106 53.80 -4.26 17.47
C GLN A 106 54.83 -3.13 17.57
N GLN A 107 54.54 -2.06 18.32
CA GLN A 107 55.47 -0.95 18.55
C GLN A 107 56.73 -1.41 19.27
N VAL A 108 56.58 -2.18 20.35
CA VAL A 108 57.73 -2.72 21.09
C VAL A 108 58.52 -3.71 20.24
N ALA A 109 57.87 -4.60 19.48
CA ALA A 109 58.58 -5.54 18.60
C ALA A 109 59.44 -4.83 17.53
N LYS A 110 59.05 -3.62 17.11
CA LYS A 110 59.75 -2.81 16.10
C LYS A 110 60.75 -1.82 16.70
N SER A 111 60.83 -1.69 18.02
CA SER A 111 61.69 -0.68 18.65
C SER A 111 63.16 -1.10 18.67
N ASP A 112 64.06 -0.13 18.50
CA ASP A 112 65.51 -0.36 18.65
C ASP A 112 65.83 -0.90 20.04
N THR A 113 65.12 -0.44 21.07
CA THR A 113 65.28 -0.93 22.45
C THR A 113 64.98 -2.42 22.60
N TYR A 114 64.01 -2.97 21.85
CA TYR A 114 63.71 -4.40 21.86
C TYR A 114 64.73 -5.19 21.04
N LYS A 115 65.20 -4.62 19.92
CA LYS A 115 66.30 -5.19 19.13
C LYS A 115 67.59 -5.30 19.95
N ASP A 116 67.99 -4.22 20.62
CA ASP A 116 69.14 -4.18 21.52
C ASP A 116 68.99 -5.19 22.65
N TYR A 117 67.79 -5.30 23.23
CA TYR A 117 67.48 -6.32 24.23
C TYR A 117 67.70 -7.74 23.69
N LEU A 118 67.24 -8.04 22.48
CA LEU A 118 67.41 -9.35 21.86
C LEU A 118 68.88 -9.67 21.57
N ASP A 119 69.64 -8.70 21.07
CA ASP A 119 71.07 -8.90 20.75
C ASP A 119 71.91 -9.06 22.01
N LEU A 120 71.65 -8.25 23.04
CA LEU A 120 72.25 -8.44 24.36
C LEU A 120 71.82 -9.77 24.99
N LYS A 121 70.57 -10.20 24.83
CA LYS A 121 70.09 -11.52 25.28
C LYS A 121 70.85 -12.66 24.60
N LYS A 122 71.13 -12.57 23.30
CA LYS A 122 71.96 -13.56 22.60
C LYS A 122 73.37 -13.59 23.16
N PHE A 123 74.00 -12.42 23.32
CA PHE A 123 75.34 -12.29 23.87
C PHE A 123 75.47 -12.87 25.28
N VAL A 124 74.57 -12.52 26.21
CA VAL A 124 74.66 -13.03 27.60
C VAL A 124 74.40 -14.53 27.74
N ASN A 125 73.88 -15.18 26.69
CA ASN A 125 73.70 -16.64 26.62
C ASN A 125 74.78 -17.32 25.76
N SER A 126 75.80 -16.59 25.29
CA SER A 126 76.84 -17.11 24.40
C SER A 126 78.04 -17.66 25.17
N ALA A 127 78.81 -18.55 24.54
CA ALA A 127 80.01 -19.13 25.13
C ALA A 127 81.09 -18.06 25.43
N GLU A 128 81.16 -17.01 24.62
CA GLU A 128 82.06 -15.87 24.79
C GLU A 128 81.77 -15.14 26.10
N PHE A 129 80.49 -14.87 26.40
CA PHE A 129 80.10 -14.24 27.67
C PHE A 129 80.41 -15.14 28.87
N HIS A 130 80.11 -16.43 28.80
CA HIS A 130 80.40 -17.38 29.88
C HIS A 130 81.91 -17.49 30.16
N SER A 131 82.74 -17.44 29.12
CA SER A 131 84.20 -17.43 29.24
C SER A 131 84.70 -16.13 29.87
N ALA A 132 84.18 -14.98 29.44
CA ALA A 132 84.51 -13.68 30.03
C ALA A 132 84.10 -13.58 31.51
N LYS A 133 82.96 -14.18 31.88
CA LYS A 133 82.43 -14.20 33.25
C LYS A 133 83.31 -14.96 34.25
N SER A 134 84.10 -15.92 33.78
CA SER A 134 85.01 -16.73 34.61
C SER A 134 86.34 -16.03 34.95
N LYS A 135 86.62 -14.87 34.33
CA LYS A 135 87.84 -14.10 34.57
C LYS A 135 87.72 -13.23 35.83
N LYS A 136 88.84 -13.03 36.54
CA LYS A 136 88.87 -12.27 37.81
C LYS A 136 88.53 -10.78 37.64
N ASP A 137 88.77 -10.22 36.46
CA ASP A 137 88.53 -8.83 36.05
C ASP A 137 87.17 -8.61 35.36
N PHE A 138 86.25 -9.58 35.45
CA PHE A 138 84.95 -9.52 34.77
C PHE A 138 84.21 -8.21 35.03
N LYS A 139 84.20 -7.69 36.27
CA LYS A 139 83.48 -6.45 36.63
C LYS A 139 83.98 -5.21 35.88
N GLN A 140 85.20 -5.23 35.35
CA GLN A 140 85.81 -4.15 34.58
C GLN A 140 85.69 -4.38 33.07
N SER A 141 85.17 -5.54 32.64
CA SER A 141 85.08 -5.90 31.23
C SER A 141 83.86 -5.30 30.52
N GLU A 142 83.98 -5.13 29.20
CA GLU A 142 82.85 -4.76 28.32
C GLU A 142 81.68 -5.77 28.44
N ALA A 143 81.99 -7.04 28.68
CA ALA A 143 80.99 -8.09 28.87
C ALA A 143 80.12 -7.85 30.12
N TYR A 144 80.68 -7.31 31.20
CA TYR A 144 79.92 -6.92 32.38
C TYR A 144 79.01 -5.72 32.09
N ALA A 145 79.51 -4.70 31.40
CA ALA A 145 78.71 -3.56 30.98
C ALA A 145 77.51 -3.98 30.11
N LYS A 146 77.73 -4.86 29.11
CA LYS A 146 76.67 -5.44 28.28
C LYS A 146 75.63 -6.23 29.10
N ASN A 147 76.06 -6.97 30.11
CA ASN A 147 75.16 -7.71 31.00
C ASN A 147 74.35 -6.78 31.93
N GLU A 148 74.91 -5.68 32.41
CA GLU A 148 74.15 -4.69 33.17
C GLU A 148 73.13 -3.96 32.29
N SER A 149 73.49 -3.59 31.06
CA SER A 149 72.55 -3.05 30.06
C SER A 149 71.42 -4.03 29.75
N TYR A 150 71.73 -5.33 29.58
CA TYR A 150 70.73 -6.38 29.41
C TYR A 150 69.74 -6.42 30.59
N LYS A 151 70.24 -6.42 31.83
CA LYS A 151 69.39 -6.42 33.03
C LYS A 151 68.56 -5.15 33.16
N ALA A 152 69.10 -3.99 32.78
CA ALA A 152 68.39 -2.72 32.79
C ALA A 152 67.24 -2.73 31.75
N LEU A 153 67.52 -3.13 30.51
CA LEU A 153 66.50 -3.25 29.46
C LEU A 153 65.42 -4.26 29.83
N ALA A 154 65.80 -5.41 30.40
CA ALA A 154 64.86 -6.42 30.91
C ALA A 154 63.92 -5.88 32.01
N LYS A 155 64.29 -4.79 32.68
CA LYS A 155 63.48 -4.13 33.72
C LYS A 155 62.60 -3.00 33.16
N SER A 156 62.79 -2.58 31.92
CA SER A 156 61.96 -1.54 31.30
C SER A 156 60.50 -1.99 31.19
N SER A 157 59.58 -1.03 31.26
CA SER A 157 58.13 -1.30 31.23
C SER A 157 57.70 -2.02 29.97
N ASP A 158 58.24 -1.64 28.82
CA ASP A 158 57.89 -2.18 27.51
C ASP A 158 58.43 -3.58 27.28
N ILE A 159 59.69 -3.85 27.61
CA ILE A 159 60.28 -5.20 27.51
C ILE A 159 59.58 -6.15 28.49
N LYS A 160 59.33 -5.72 29.74
CA LYS A 160 58.55 -6.52 30.71
C LYS A 160 57.14 -6.81 30.19
N PHE A 161 56.45 -5.79 29.70
CA PHE A 161 55.11 -5.94 29.12
C PHE A 161 55.10 -6.93 27.96
N TYR A 162 56.04 -6.79 27.03
CA TYR A 162 56.14 -7.64 25.84
C TYR A 162 56.40 -9.09 26.25
N LEU A 163 57.44 -9.35 27.04
CA LEU A 163 57.80 -10.70 27.47
C LEU A 163 56.71 -11.38 28.31
N ALA A 164 55.98 -10.60 29.13
CA ALA A 164 54.86 -11.12 29.90
C ALA A 164 53.63 -11.41 29.03
N THR A 165 53.42 -10.63 27.97
CA THR A 165 52.25 -10.76 27.09
C THR A 165 52.46 -11.83 26.02
N GLU A 166 53.66 -11.92 25.43
CA GLU A 166 54.04 -12.91 24.41
C GLU A 166 53.82 -14.35 24.89
N LYS A 167 54.04 -14.60 26.18
CA LYS A 167 53.86 -15.92 26.80
C LYS A 167 52.39 -16.31 27.00
N LYS A 168 51.46 -15.34 26.99
CA LYS A 168 50.03 -15.61 27.27
C LYS A 168 49.40 -16.35 26.11
N GLN A 169 48.60 -17.36 26.44
CA GLN A 169 47.86 -18.15 25.45
C GLN A 169 46.86 -17.29 24.67
N ASP A 170 46.25 -16.30 25.33
CA ASP A 170 45.37 -15.32 24.70
C ASP A 170 46.07 -14.58 23.56
N TYR A 171 47.31 -14.10 23.78
CA TYR A 171 48.05 -13.38 22.75
C TYR A 171 48.42 -14.27 21.57
N LYS A 172 48.81 -15.52 21.82
CA LYS A 172 49.04 -16.52 20.76
C LYS A 172 47.78 -16.78 19.94
N THR A 173 46.62 -16.84 20.58
CA THR A 173 45.32 -17.00 19.91
C THR A 173 45.01 -15.80 19.03
N VAL A 174 45.25 -14.59 19.55
CA VAL A 174 45.06 -13.34 18.80
C VAL A 174 45.99 -13.27 17.57
N LEU A 175 47.27 -13.62 17.71
CA LEU A 175 48.20 -13.66 16.58
C LEU A 175 47.75 -14.62 15.46
N LYS A 176 47.24 -15.81 15.83
CA LYS A 176 46.69 -16.75 14.85
C LYS A 176 45.45 -16.21 14.15
N LEU A 177 44.62 -15.46 14.88
CA LEU A 177 43.37 -14.92 14.36
C LEU A 177 43.56 -13.66 13.49
N ALA A 178 44.58 -12.85 13.77
CA ALA A 178 44.80 -11.53 13.18
C ALA A 178 44.84 -11.53 11.63
N ASN A 179 45.32 -12.61 11.02
CA ASN A 179 45.40 -12.76 9.56
C ASN A 179 44.45 -13.83 9.00
N SER A 180 43.48 -14.28 9.80
CA SER A 180 42.54 -15.32 9.39
C SER A 180 41.38 -14.75 8.56
N GLU A 181 40.92 -15.52 7.58
CA GLU A 181 39.68 -15.22 6.85
C GLU A 181 38.48 -15.09 7.81
N ARG A 182 38.48 -15.87 8.90
CA ARG A 182 37.46 -15.81 9.95
C ARG A 182 37.31 -14.41 10.56
N LEU A 183 38.42 -13.71 10.82
CA LEU A 183 38.39 -12.35 11.36
C LEU A 183 37.93 -11.34 10.32
N LYS A 184 38.34 -11.51 9.05
CA LYS A 184 37.86 -10.68 7.94
C LYS A 184 36.35 -10.80 7.80
N SER A 185 35.82 -12.02 7.73
CA SER A 185 34.37 -12.27 7.66
C SER A 185 33.62 -11.70 8.87
N PHE A 186 34.21 -11.68 10.07
CA PHE A 186 33.59 -11.03 11.22
C PHE A 186 33.39 -9.53 10.99
N PHE A 187 34.42 -8.81 10.52
CA PHE A 187 34.33 -7.38 10.27
C PHE A 187 33.48 -7.02 9.05
N GLU A 188 33.48 -7.85 8.01
CA GLU A 188 32.57 -7.71 6.86
C GLU A 188 31.11 -7.83 7.30
N LEU A 189 30.79 -8.87 8.07
CA LEU A 189 29.46 -9.04 8.65
C LEU A 189 29.11 -7.89 9.61
N GLU A 190 30.06 -7.43 10.43
CA GLU A 190 29.87 -6.28 11.31
C GLU A 190 29.49 -5.03 10.53
N ALA A 191 30.19 -4.75 9.43
CA ALA A 191 29.90 -3.62 8.56
C ALA A 191 28.49 -3.74 7.95
N ILE A 192 28.15 -4.92 7.41
CA ILE A 192 26.83 -5.18 6.79
C ILE A 192 25.70 -4.97 7.81
N VAL A 193 25.79 -5.56 9.00
CA VAL A 193 24.69 -5.49 10.00
C VAL A 193 24.53 -4.10 10.63
N GLN A 194 25.52 -3.22 10.47
CA GLN A 194 25.49 -1.83 10.93
C GLN A 194 24.98 -0.86 9.87
N THR A 195 24.79 -1.30 8.62
CA THR A 195 24.24 -0.44 7.56
C THR A 195 22.82 0.03 7.91
N PRO A 196 22.44 1.28 7.57
CA PRO A 196 21.08 1.77 7.75
C PRO A 196 20.04 0.85 7.11
N GLU A 197 20.31 0.35 5.90
CA GLU A 197 19.42 -0.50 5.13
C GLU A 197 19.13 -1.82 5.87
N PHE A 198 20.14 -2.41 6.50
CA PHE A 198 19.99 -3.64 7.28
C PHE A 198 19.14 -3.40 8.54
N VAL A 199 19.40 -2.30 9.24
CA VAL A 199 18.67 -1.91 10.46
C VAL A 199 17.21 -1.62 10.15
N GLU A 200 16.95 -0.89 9.07
CA GLU A 200 15.59 -0.57 8.59
C GLU A 200 14.84 -1.83 8.16
N HIS A 201 15.47 -2.69 7.35
CA HIS A 201 14.87 -3.95 6.92
C HIS A 201 14.52 -4.84 8.12
N LYS A 202 15.43 -4.97 9.09
CA LYS A 202 15.18 -5.69 10.32
C LYS A 202 14.00 -5.10 11.10
N SER A 203 13.98 -3.77 11.28
CA SER A 203 12.90 -3.07 11.97
C SER A 203 11.54 -3.29 11.29
N PHE A 204 11.49 -3.17 9.97
CA PHE A 204 10.30 -3.42 9.16
C PHE A 204 9.78 -4.85 9.30
N MET A 205 10.66 -5.85 9.18
CA MET A 205 10.29 -7.26 9.26
C MET A 205 9.86 -7.68 10.68
N GLU A 206 10.42 -7.05 11.71
CA GLU A 206 10.07 -7.29 13.11
C GLU A 206 8.82 -6.52 13.57
N ASP A 207 8.36 -5.52 12.81
CA ASP A 207 7.13 -4.77 13.12
C ASP A 207 5.88 -5.64 12.92
N LYS A 208 5.26 -6.04 14.03
CA LYS A 208 3.99 -6.80 14.05
C LYS A 208 2.82 -6.04 13.43
N LYS A 209 2.90 -4.71 13.33
CA LYS A 209 1.89 -3.84 12.72
C LYS A 209 2.28 -3.43 11.30
N ARG A 210 3.31 -4.03 10.68
CA ARG A 210 3.75 -3.66 9.31
C ARG A 210 2.61 -3.72 8.29
N PHE A 211 1.78 -4.76 8.34
CA PHE A 211 0.61 -4.85 7.47
C PHE A 211 -0.39 -3.72 7.76
N ALA A 212 -0.73 -3.47 9.03
CA ALA A 212 -1.70 -2.43 9.39
C ALA A 212 -1.24 -1.01 9.00
N LYS A 213 0.07 -0.78 8.90
CA LYS A 213 0.66 0.49 8.44
C LYS A 213 0.87 0.56 6.92
N SER A 214 0.68 -0.55 6.22
CA SER A 214 0.94 -0.65 4.77
C SER A 214 -0.16 0.01 3.94
N ASN A 215 0.19 0.39 2.72
CA ASN A 215 -0.77 0.89 1.74
C ASN A 215 -1.81 -0.18 1.39
N GLU A 216 -1.42 -1.47 1.38
CA GLU A 216 -2.31 -2.59 1.09
C GLU A 216 -3.46 -2.67 2.10
N ALA A 217 -3.17 -2.48 3.39
CA ALA A 217 -4.23 -2.45 4.41
C ALA A 217 -5.17 -1.24 4.23
N HIS A 218 -4.64 -0.10 3.80
CA HIS A 218 -5.45 1.08 3.49
C HIS A 218 -6.39 0.81 2.31
N LEU A 219 -5.87 0.27 1.20
CA LEU A 219 -6.65 -0.07 0.00
C LEU A 219 -7.74 -1.09 0.30
N ILE A 220 -7.45 -2.14 1.08
CA ILE A 220 -8.47 -3.10 1.53
C ILE A 220 -9.56 -2.40 2.32
N LYS A 221 -9.20 -1.52 3.25
CA LYS A 221 -10.17 -0.79 4.07
C LYS A 221 -11.05 0.14 3.23
N GLU A 222 -10.46 0.82 2.25
CA GLU A 222 -11.17 1.67 1.31
C GLU A 222 -12.17 0.85 0.49
N PHE A 223 -11.74 -0.27 -0.09
CA PHE A 223 -12.61 -1.16 -0.84
C PHE A 223 -13.77 -1.72 -0.01
N GLU A 224 -13.51 -2.16 1.22
CA GLU A 224 -14.55 -2.61 2.16
C GLU A 224 -15.55 -1.49 2.52
N GLY A 225 -15.10 -0.23 2.48
CA GLY A 225 -15.97 0.95 2.60
C GLY A 225 -16.85 1.13 1.36
N LEU A 226 -16.26 1.10 0.17
CA LEU A 226 -16.96 1.25 -1.11
C LEU A 226 -17.99 0.14 -1.33
N LYS A 227 -17.66 -1.11 -0.97
CA LYS A 227 -18.59 -2.26 -1.03
C LYS A 227 -19.86 -2.05 -0.19
N LYS A 228 -19.80 -1.19 0.83
CA LYS A 228 -20.95 -0.84 1.68
C LYS A 228 -21.73 0.36 1.17
N ASN A 229 -21.23 1.09 0.17
CA ASN A 229 -21.90 2.25 -0.40
C ASN A 229 -23.22 1.84 -1.07
N GLU A 230 -24.29 2.58 -0.77
CA GLU A 230 -25.64 2.25 -1.23
C GLU A 230 -25.83 2.47 -2.73
N GLU A 231 -25.12 3.42 -3.35
CA GLU A 231 -25.21 3.65 -4.80
C GLU A 231 -24.52 2.55 -5.59
N ILE A 232 -23.34 2.10 -5.13
CA ILE A 232 -22.65 0.94 -5.71
C ILE A 232 -23.52 -0.32 -5.59
N LYS A 233 -24.09 -0.59 -4.41
CA LYS A 233 -25.00 -1.73 -4.20
C LYS A 233 -26.24 -1.63 -5.09
N TRP A 234 -26.85 -0.45 -5.18
CA TRP A 234 -27.99 -0.21 -6.03
C TRP A 234 -27.63 -0.47 -7.49
N TYR A 235 -26.53 0.08 -8.00
CA TYR A 235 -26.07 -0.11 -9.37
C TYR A 235 -25.87 -1.59 -9.71
N HIS A 236 -25.08 -2.34 -8.92
CA HIS A 236 -24.86 -3.76 -9.19
C HIS A 236 -26.14 -4.60 -9.10
N THR A 237 -27.04 -4.27 -8.16
CA THR A 237 -28.35 -4.93 -8.03
C THR A 237 -29.23 -4.65 -9.24
N THR A 238 -29.28 -3.39 -9.68
CA THR A 238 -30.06 -2.94 -10.84
C THR A 238 -29.51 -3.53 -12.13
N LYS A 239 -28.18 -3.51 -12.33
CA LYS A 239 -27.49 -4.12 -13.48
C LYS A 239 -27.82 -5.60 -13.61
N LYS A 240 -27.82 -6.33 -12.48
CA LYS A 240 -28.18 -7.75 -12.43
C LYS A 240 -29.65 -8.02 -12.74
N LYS A 241 -30.56 -7.18 -12.23
CA LYS A 241 -32.01 -7.32 -12.47
C LYS A 241 -32.44 -6.91 -13.88
N ASN A 242 -31.68 -6.02 -14.51
CA ASN A 242 -31.95 -5.44 -15.82
C ASN A 242 -33.42 -4.99 -16.01
N PRO A 243 -33.94 -4.10 -15.14
CA PRO A 243 -35.36 -3.71 -15.18
C PRO A 243 -35.72 -2.80 -16.37
N PHE A 244 -34.74 -2.30 -17.11
CA PHE A 244 -34.93 -1.28 -18.14
C PHE A 244 -35.28 -1.82 -19.53
N GLN A 245 -35.37 -3.15 -19.69
CA GLN A 245 -35.70 -3.78 -20.97
C GLN A 245 -37.00 -3.26 -21.59
N GLU A 246 -38.02 -2.99 -20.78
CA GLU A 246 -39.29 -2.45 -21.27
C GLU A 246 -39.15 -1.02 -21.80
N LEU A 247 -38.28 -0.18 -21.22
CA LEU A 247 -38.05 1.19 -21.69
C LEU A 247 -37.48 1.20 -23.11
N HIS A 248 -36.67 0.19 -23.46
CA HIS A 248 -36.08 0.07 -24.79
C HIS A 248 -37.07 -0.38 -25.88
N LYS A 249 -38.27 -0.84 -25.51
CA LYS A 249 -39.29 -1.27 -26.49
C LYS A 249 -40.11 -0.12 -27.05
N TRP A 250 -40.14 1.01 -26.36
CA TRP A 250 -41.01 2.14 -26.70
C TRP A 250 -40.19 3.30 -27.22
N GLN A 251 -40.54 3.77 -28.41
CA GLN A 251 -40.04 5.02 -28.97
C GLN A 251 -41.20 6.01 -28.98
N VAL A 252 -40.97 7.22 -28.48
CA VAL A 252 -41.94 8.30 -28.63
C VAL A 252 -42.02 8.66 -30.11
N THR A 253 -43.20 8.47 -30.71
CA THR A 253 -43.47 8.83 -32.11
C THR A 253 -44.34 10.07 -32.25
N PHE A 254 -45.03 10.47 -31.17
CA PHE A 254 -45.86 11.66 -31.09
C PHE A 254 -46.05 12.03 -29.61
N GLU A 255 -45.91 13.31 -29.28
CA GLU A 255 -46.23 13.85 -27.96
C GLU A 255 -46.66 15.32 -28.05
N ASP A 256 -47.46 15.74 -27.07
CA ASP A 256 -47.79 17.14 -26.79
C ASP A 256 -47.93 17.30 -25.28
N ASP A 257 -47.11 18.18 -24.71
CA ASP A 257 -47.08 18.51 -23.28
C ASP A 257 -48.06 19.63 -22.92
N PHE A 258 -48.63 20.31 -23.92
CA PHE A 258 -49.50 21.47 -23.77
C PHE A 258 -48.88 22.60 -22.92
N ASP A 259 -47.55 22.75 -22.96
CA ASP A 259 -46.83 23.84 -22.28
C ASP A 259 -46.97 25.18 -23.03
N ALA A 260 -47.34 25.12 -24.31
CA ALA A 260 -47.58 26.30 -25.12
C ALA A 260 -48.82 27.10 -24.65
N ILE A 261 -48.80 28.42 -24.89
CA ILE A 261 -49.91 29.32 -24.58
C ILE A 261 -51.14 29.02 -25.46
N THR A 262 -50.91 28.47 -26.66
CA THR A 262 -51.96 28.17 -27.66
C THR A 262 -51.78 26.76 -28.21
N LEU A 263 -52.88 26.11 -28.59
CA LEU A 263 -52.87 24.77 -29.18
C LEU A 263 -52.05 24.71 -30.48
N ASP A 264 -51.22 23.68 -30.60
CA ASP A 264 -50.45 23.42 -31.82
C ASP A 264 -51.37 22.89 -32.93
N ASN A 265 -51.81 23.80 -33.82
CA ASN A 265 -52.66 23.48 -34.95
C ASN A 265 -51.98 22.62 -36.04
N SER A 266 -50.67 22.36 -35.93
CA SER A 266 -49.99 21.38 -36.78
C SER A 266 -50.17 19.94 -36.28
N LYS A 267 -50.43 19.77 -34.97
CA LYS A 267 -50.67 18.47 -34.32
C LYS A 267 -52.16 18.20 -34.11
N TRP A 268 -52.92 19.23 -33.79
CA TRP A 268 -54.32 19.10 -33.36
C TRP A 268 -55.28 19.85 -34.25
N MET A 269 -56.49 19.29 -34.34
CA MET A 269 -57.62 19.89 -35.03
C MET A 269 -58.81 19.99 -34.08
N THR A 270 -59.38 21.18 -33.97
CA THR A 270 -60.40 21.56 -32.98
C THR A 270 -61.84 21.41 -33.48
N GLY A 271 -62.05 20.64 -34.54
CA GLY A 271 -63.36 20.45 -35.16
C GLY A 271 -63.37 19.22 -36.06
N TYR A 272 -64.49 19.00 -36.75
CA TYR A 272 -64.64 17.83 -37.62
C TYR A 272 -63.63 17.85 -38.78
N TYR A 273 -62.95 16.71 -38.98
CA TYR A 273 -61.90 16.55 -40.00
C TYR A 273 -62.31 17.07 -41.37
N TRP A 274 -63.46 16.64 -41.89
CA TRP A 274 -63.91 17.04 -43.22
C TRP A 274 -64.30 18.52 -43.32
N GLY A 275 -64.79 19.12 -42.23
CA GLY A 275 -65.08 20.55 -42.20
C GLY A 275 -63.80 21.36 -42.34
N LYS A 276 -62.80 21.05 -41.51
CA LYS A 276 -61.51 21.75 -41.52
C LYS A 276 -60.70 21.44 -42.79
N ALA A 277 -60.69 20.18 -43.26
CA ALA A 277 -59.92 19.77 -44.43
C ALA A 277 -60.49 20.28 -45.76
N LEU A 278 -61.81 20.35 -45.92
CA LEU A 278 -62.45 20.74 -47.19
C LEU A 278 -62.91 22.19 -47.22
N MET A 279 -63.34 22.72 -46.07
CA MET A 279 -63.99 24.04 -45.99
C MET A 279 -63.18 25.05 -45.17
N ASN A 280 -62.11 24.60 -44.51
CA ASN A 280 -61.40 25.36 -43.47
C ASN A 280 -62.37 25.95 -42.42
N ASP A 281 -63.43 25.20 -42.10
CA ASP A 281 -64.54 25.66 -41.25
C ASP A 281 -65.05 24.52 -40.35
N THR A 282 -65.86 24.85 -39.35
CA THR A 282 -66.52 23.85 -38.49
C THR A 282 -68.01 23.79 -38.83
N TYR A 283 -68.59 22.59 -38.80
CA TYR A 283 -70.03 22.36 -38.95
C TYR A 283 -70.55 21.50 -37.80
N VAL A 284 -71.87 21.43 -37.65
CA VAL A 284 -72.51 20.55 -36.67
C VAL A 284 -73.38 19.52 -37.39
N PRO A 285 -73.08 18.22 -37.23
CA PRO A 285 -73.94 17.17 -37.76
C PRO A 285 -75.39 17.30 -37.28
N ALA A 286 -76.33 16.96 -38.15
CA ALA A 286 -77.74 16.99 -37.79
C ALA A 286 -78.02 16.12 -36.56
N GLY A 287 -78.58 16.72 -35.51
CA GLY A 287 -78.90 16.04 -34.24
C GLY A 287 -77.92 16.33 -33.10
N GLU A 288 -76.76 16.91 -33.39
CA GLU A 288 -75.82 17.38 -32.38
C GLU A 288 -76.12 18.83 -31.97
N LYS A 289 -75.77 19.18 -30.72
CA LYS A 289 -76.04 20.51 -30.14
C LYS A 289 -74.78 21.28 -29.79
N GLN A 290 -73.64 20.60 -29.75
CA GLN A 290 -72.33 21.20 -29.52
C GLN A 290 -71.83 21.85 -30.81
N PHE A 291 -71.24 23.05 -30.70
CA PHE A 291 -70.52 23.71 -31.79
C PHE A 291 -69.07 23.90 -31.35
N PHE A 292 -68.12 23.21 -32.00
CA PHE A 292 -66.71 23.26 -31.60
C PHE A 292 -66.04 24.56 -32.05
N ARG A 293 -65.35 25.23 -31.13
CA ARG A 293 -64.57 26.44 -31.41
C ARG A 293 -63.25 26.41 -30.67
N ASP A 294 -62.28 27.13 -31.23
CA ASP A 294 -60.92 27.17 -30.70
C ASP A 294 -60.89 27.85 -29.31
N ASP A 295 -61.78 28.80 -29.04
CA ASP A 295 -61.89 29.51 -27.75
C ASP A 295 -62.48 28.66 -26.61
N ASN A 296 -62.93 27.43 -26.92
CA ASN A 296 -63.32 26.45 -25.92
C ASN A 296 -62.12 25.65 -25.37
N ILE A 297 -60.93 25.79 -25.95
CA ILE A 297 -59.73 25.11 -25.48
C ILE A 297 -58.85 26.10 -24.73
N GLU A 298 -58.53 25.78 -23.48
CA GLU A 298 -57.57 26.53 -22.66
C GLU A 298 -56.36 25.67 -22.38
N LEU A 299 -55.17 26.16 -22.71
CA LEU A 299 -53.91 25.55 -22.29
C LEU A 299 -53.37 26.33 -21.09
N ARG A 300 -53.22 25.64 -19.95
CA ARG A 300 -52.66 26.24 -18.74
C ARG A 300 -52.14 25.17 -17.80
N ASP A 301 -51.01 25.43 -17.14
CA ASP A 301 -50.37 24.53 -16.18
C ASP A 301 -50.09 23.14 -16.80
N SER A 302 -49.64 23.10 -18.07
CA SER A 302 -49.37 21.86 -18.84
C SER A 302 -50.61 20.97 -19.01
N ILE A 303 -51.79 21.59 -19.03
CA ILE A 303 -53.08 20.89 -19.15
C ILE A 303 -53.92 21.57 -20.22
N ALA A 304 -54.31 20.80 -21.23
CA ALA A 304 -55.39 21.16 -22.15
C ALA A 304 -56.76 20.94 -21.49
N ARG A 305 -57.49 22.03 -21.26
CA ARG A 305 -58.86 22.01 -20.73
C ARG A 305 -59.84 22.28 -21.86
N ILE A 306 -60.79 21.36 -22.04
CA ILE A 306 -61.90 21.52 -22.99
C ILE A 306 -63.11 22.05 -22.20
N HIS A 307 -63.46 23.31 -22.45
CA HIS A 307 -64.57 24.00 -21.80
C HIS A 307 -65.86 23.83 -22.58
N THR A 308 -66.85 23.22 -21.95
CA THR A 308 -68.22 23.19 -22.49
C THR A 308 -68.99 24.39 -21.94
N ARG A 309 -69.54 25.23 -22.82
CA ARG A 309 -70.32 26.43 -22.45
C ARG A 309 -71.74 26.28 -22.99
N ASN A 310 -72.73 26.69 -22.21
CA ASN A 310 -74.11 26.79 -22.67
C ASN A 310 -74.38 28.21 -23.17
N GLU A 311 -74.38 28.37 -24.48
CA GLU A 311 -74.47 29.67 -25.15
C GLU A 311 -75.07 29.52 -26.54
N SER A 312 -75.67 30.60 -27.05
CA SER A 312 -76.23 30.61 -28.40
C SER A 312 -75.14 30.98 -29.40
N VAL A 313 -74.93 30.11 -30.39
CA VAL A 313 -73.87 30.24 -31.40
C VAL A 313 -74.48 29.92 -32.76
N LYS A 314 -74.09 30.68 -33.79
CA LYS A 314 -74.53 30.44 -35.17
C LYS A 314 -73.41 29.76 -35.95
N GLY A 315 -73.57 28.46 -36.17
CA GLY A 315 -72.69 27.63 -37.01
C GLY A 315 -73.21 27.44 -38.43
N LYS A 316 -72.39 26.81 -39.28
CA LYS A 316 -72.82 26.29 -40.59
C LYS A 316 -73.33 24.86 -40.50
#